data_AF-A0A3B8RPS7-F1
#
_entry.id   AF-A0A3B8RPS7-F1
#
_cell.length_a   1.000
_cell.length_b   1.000
_cell.length_c   1.000
_cell.angle_alpha   90.00
_cell.angle_beta   90.00
_cell.angle_gamma   90.00
#
_symmetry.space_group_name_H-M   'P 1'
#
loop_
_entity.id
_entity.type
_entity.pdbx_description
1 polymer ?
#
loop_
_entity_poly.entity_id
_entity_poly.type
_entity_poly.pdbx_seq_one_letter_code
_entity_poly.pdbx_strand_id
1 'polypeptide(L)' 'FLDIGAGEGKTLVEGLNRGWYVTGIDIVDNRINDAKEDGIKFIRAKFLEYEFPKNHFDFLSRFCSGTCSQSKRIFT' A
#
# COMPACT_ATOMS: atom_id res chain seq x y z
N PHE A 1 -7.32 -3.69 -1.15
CA PHE A 1 -6.39 -2.96 -2.04
C PHE A 1 -5.08 -2.71 -1.30
N LEU A 2 -3.94 -3.07 -1.92
CA LEU A 2 -2.60 -2.80 -1.37
C LEU A 2 -1.87 -1.79 -2.25
N ASP A 3 -1.39 -0.69 -1.66
CA ASP A 3 -0.52 0.29 -2.30
C ASP A 3 0.91 0.16 -1.80
N ILE A 4 1.83 -0.15 -2.71
CA ILE A 4 3.25 -0.38 -2.42
C ILE A 4 4.03 0.86 -2.81
N GLY A 5 4.69 1.49 -1.84
CA GLY A 5 5.34 2.79 -2.00
C GLY A 5 4.31 3.92 -1.91
N ALA A 6 3.48 3.89 -0.88
CA ALA A 6 2.34 4.79 -0.75
C ALA A 6 2.72 6.28 -0.64
N GLY A 7 3.96 6.60 -0.25
CA GLY A 7 4.46 7.98 -0.18
C GLY A 7 3.54 8.89 0.65
N GLU A 8 3.01 9.94 0.01
CA GLU A 8 2.06 10.88 0.62
C GLU A 8 0.69 10.26 0.93
N GLY A 9 0.34 9.14 0.28
CA GLY A 9 -0.89 8.40 0.54
C GLY A 9 -2.12 8.87 -0.26
N LYS A 10 -1.95 9.64 -1.34
CA LYS A 10 -3.08 10.12 -2.19
C LYS A 10 -3.92 8.97 -2.74
N THR A 11 -3.27 7.91 -3.20
CA THR A 11 -3.95 6.68 -3.68
C THR A 11 -4.71 5.99 -2.55
N LEU A 12 -4.21 6.08 -1.31
CA LEU A 12 -4.87 5.50 -0.14
C LEU A 12 -6.19 6.21 0.16
N VAL A 13 -6.16 7.54 0.13
CA VAL A 13 -7.36 8.39 0.35
C VAL A 13 -8.39 8.15 -0.75
N GLU A 14 -7.97 8.09 -2.01
CA GLU A 14 -8.87 7.79 -3.13
C GLU A 14 -9.51 6.40 -3.01
N GLY A 15 -8.73 5.39 -2.60
CA GLY A 15 -9.26 4.06 -2.33
C GLY A 15 -10.29 4.05 -1.20
N LEU A 16 -10.04 4.82 -0.13
CA LEU A 16 -10.95 4.93 1.00
C LEU A 16 -12.26 5.61 0.57
N ASN A 17 -12.18 6.70 -0.19
CA ASN A 17 -13.34 7.41 -0.75
C ASN A 17 -14.20 6.54 -1.68
N ARG A 18 -13.59 5.53 -2.32
CA ARG A 18 -14.30 4.52 -3.13
C ARG A 18 -14.90 3.37 -2.31
N GLY A 19 -14.76 3.40 -0.98
CA GLY A 19 -15.25 2.36 -0.08
C GLY A 19 -14.40 1.08 -0.11
N TRP A 20 -13.14 1.16 -0.52
CA TRP A 20 -12.25 0.00 -0.52
C TRP A 20 -11.59 -0.21 0.85
N TYR A 21 -11.26 -1.47 1.16
CA TYR A 21 -10.33 -1.78 2.25
C TYR A 21 -8.92 -1.48 1.78
N VAL A 22 -8.33 -0.39 2.28
CA VAL A 22 -7.05 0.13 1.82
C VAL A 22 -5.93 -0.24 2.79
N THR A 23 -4.86 -0.81 2.26
CA THR A 23 -3.60 -1.00 2.98
C THR A 23 -2.48 -0.33 2.20
N GLY A 24 -1.67 0.50 2.87
CA GLY A 24 -0.45 1.08 2.31
C GLY A 24 0.78 0.46 2.96
N ILE A 25 1.81 0.18 2.18
CA ILE A 25 3.13 -0.22 2.70
C ILE A 25 4.21 0.69 2.13
N ASP A 26 5.02 1.25 3.01
CA ASP A 26 6.19 2.04 2.63
C ASP A 26 7.29 1.89 3.68
N ILE A 27 8.53 2.15 3.26
CA ILE A 27 9.71 2.14 4.14
C ILE A 27 9.65 3.34 5.10
N VAL A 28 9.10 4.47 4.63
CA VAL A 28 8.99 5.72 5.38
C VAL A 28 7.52 6.16 5.45
N ASP A 29 7.11 6.73 6.59
CA ASP A 29 5.77 7.29 6.73
C ASP A 29 5.79 8.77 6.34
N ASN A 30 5.50 9.05 5.08
CA ASN A 30 5.38 10.40 4.52
C ASN A 30 3.92 10.82 4.31
N ARG A 31 2.98 10.16 4.97
CA ARG A 31 1.55 10.39 4.75
C ARG A 31 1.11 11.79 5.20
N ILE A 32 0.28 12.42 4.37
CA ILE A 32 -0.48 13.61 4.76
C ILE A 32 -1.54 13.24 5.81
N ASN A 33 -2.08 14.23 6.51
CA ASN A 33 -3.04 14.00 7.60
C ASN A 33 -4.28 13.21 7.13
N ASP A 34 -4.78 13.50 5.93
CA ASP A 34 -5.94 12.82 5.33
C ASP A 34 -5.66 11.32 5.08
N ALA A 35 -4.40 10.94 4.85
CA ALA A 35 -3.99 9.54 4.69
C ALA A 35 -3.74 8.83 6.03
N LYS A 36 -3.94 9.53 7.16
CA LYS A 36 -3.90 8.98 8.53
C LYS A 36 -5.30 8.76 9.11
N GLU A 37 -6.34 8.91 8.30
CA GLU A 37 -7.73 8.68 8.70
C GLU A 37 -8.01 7.23 9.10
N ASP A 38 -9.01 7.08 9.97
CA ASP A 38 -9.54 5.79 10.39
C ASP A 38 -10.14 5.05 9.18
N GLY A 39 -9.54 3.91 8.83
CA GLY A 39 -9.93 3.10 7.67
C GLY A 39 -8.77 2.77 6.72
N ILE A 40 -7.64 3.48 6.82
CA ILE A 40 -6.42 3.18 6.07
C ILE A 40 -5.42 2.43 6.96
N LYS A 41 -5.11 1.18 6.60
CA LYS A 41 -4.08 0.41 7.29
C LYS A 41 -2.71 0.73 6.70
N PHE A 42 -1.83 1.40 7.45
CA PHE A 42 -0.47 1.67 6.99
C PHE A 42 0.55 0.76 7.68
N ILE A 43 1.44 0.18 6.89
CA ILE A 43 2.52 -0.71 7.33
C ILE A 43 3.83 -0.05 6.99
N ARG A 44 4.61 0.32 8.02
CA ARG A 44 5.96 0.83 7.82
C ARG A 44 6.95 -0.33 7.72
N ALA A 45 7.17 -0.85 6.52
CA ALA A 45 8.10 -1.94 6.27
C ALA A 45 8.56 -1.95 4.81
N LYS A 46 9.69 -2.62 4.54
CA LYS A 46 10.06 -2.97 3.17
C LYS A 46 9.12 -4.05 2.66
N PHE A 47 8.46 -3.80 1.53
CA PHE A 47 7.56 -4.74 0.87
C PHE A 47 8.15 -6.16 0.68
N LEU A 48 9.44 -6.26 0.37
CA LEU A 48 10.09 -7.56 0.15
C LEU A 48 10.28 -8.35 1.45
N GLU A 49 10.50 -7.65 2.56
CA GLU A 49 10.78 -8.22 3.88
C GLU A 49 9.49 -8.47 4.67
N TYR A 50 8.40 -7.78 4.33
CA TYR A 50 7.12 -8.00 4.96
C TYR A 50 6.44 -9.26 4.43
N GLU A 51 5.98 -10.11 5.36
CA GLU A 51 5.17 -11.28 5.05
C GLU A 51 3.69 -10.91 5.11
N PHE A 52 3.09 -10.80 3.94
CA PHE A 52 1.64 -10.62 3.85
C PHE A 52 0.93 -11.96 4.04
N PRO A 53 -0.20 -11.99 4.75
CA PRO A 53 -1.06 -13.16 4.78
C PRO A 53 -1.50 -13.52 3.36
N LYS A 54 -1.49 -14.82 3.03
CA LYS A 54 -1.88 -15.32 1.71
C LYS A 54 -3.34 -14.96 1.40
N ASN A 55 -3.65 -14.64 0.14
CA ASN A 55 -5.00 -14.29 -0.34
C ASN A 55 -5.67 -13.07 0.34
N HIS A 56 -4.88 -12.14 0.89
CA HIS A 56 -5.44 -11.03 1.67
C HIS A 56 -5.80 -9.78 0.84
N PHE A 57 -5.33 -9.65 -0.40
CA PHE A 57 -5.57 -8.46 -1.23
C PHE A 57 -6.04 -8.84 -2.62
N ASP A 58 -7.14 -8.25 -3.08
CA ASP A 58 -7.68 -8.46 -4.43
C ASP A 58 -6.92 -7.67 -5.51
N PHE A 59 -6.32 -6.54 -5.14
CA PHE A 59 -5.64 -5.63 -6.05
C PHE A 59 -4.33 -5.12 -5.47
N LEU A 60 -3.29 -5.12 -6.32
CA LEU A 60 -1.95 -4.64 -6.02
C LEU A 60 -1.63 -3.42 -6.90
N SER A 61 -1.39 -2.28 -6.26
CA SER A 61 -0.84 -1.08 -6.90
C SER A 61 0.60 -0.88 -6.44
N ARG A 62 1.49 -0.58 -7.38
CA ARG A 62 2.88 -0.23 -7.08
C ARG A 62 3.25 1.01 -7.86
N PHE A 63 3.57 2.09 -7.17
CA PHE A 63 4.10 3.30 -7.79
C PHE A 63 5.63 3.27 -7.72
N CYS A 64 6.31 3.42 -8.86
CA CYS A 64 7.78 3.45 -8.93
C CYS A 64 8.23 4.66 -9.74
N SER A 65 9.00 5.57 -9.11
CA SER A 65 9.56 6.78 -9.73
C SER A 65 10.86 6.56 -10.51
N GLY A 66 11.29 5.31 -10.69
CA GLY A 66 12.47 4.95 -11.49
C GLY A 66 12.86 3.51 -11.24
N THR A 67 12.77 2.67 -12.27
CA THR A 67 13.25 1.27 -12.33
C THR A 67 13.08 0.43 -11.06
N CYS A 68 11.93 -0.19 -10.83
CA CYS A 68 11.86 -1.29 -9.88
C CYS A 68 10.76 -2.30 -10.28
N SER A 69 11.14 -3.33 -11.04
CA SER A 69 10.35 -4.54 -11.23
C SER A 69 10.68 -5.52 -10.09
N GLN A 70 10.02 -5.38 -8.96
CA GLN A 70 10.05 -6.41 -7.90
C GLN A 70 8.60 -6.86 -7.69
N SER A 71 8.22 -7.91 -8.40
CA SER A 71 6.94 -8.61 -8.25
C SER A 71 7.13 -9.78 -7.28
N LYS A 72 6.69 -9.62 -6.02
CA LYS A 72 6.45 -10.75 -5.12
C LYS A 72 5.07 -11.30 -5.50
N ARG A 73 4.98 -12.57 -5.87
CA ARG A 73 3.71 -13.21 -6.22
C ARG A 73 2.91 -13.35 -4.91
N ILE A 74 1.94 -12.46 -4.69
CA ILE A 74 1.03 -12.51 -3.52
C ILE A 74 -0.18 -13.43 -3.84
N PHE A 75 -0.27 -13.91 -5.08
CA PHE A 75 -1.21 -14.93 -5.50
C PHE A 75 -0.47 -16.21 -5.85
N THR A 76 -1.01 -17.32 -5.33
CA THR A 76 -0.50 -18.71 -5.26
C THR A 76 0.67 -18.95 -4.31
#